data_AF-A0A7C6S2U0-F1
#
_entry.id   AF-A0A7C6S2U0-F1
#
_cell.length_a   1.000
_cell.length_b   1.000
_cell.length_c   1.000
_cell.angle_alpha   90.00
_cell.angle_beta   90.00
_cell.angle_gamma   90.00
#
_symmetry.space_group_name_H-M   'P 1'
#
loop_
_entity.id
_entity.type
_entity.pdbx_description
1 polymer ?
#
loop_
_entity_poly.entity_id
_entity_poly.type
_entity_poly.pdbx_seq_one_letter_code
_entity_poly.pdbx_strand_id
1 'polypeptide(L)'
;LTVARYYTPTGRGIQKPYNGGDLEAYNLDFINRYNHGEMMNADSIHFPDSLKYATLVNKRTVYGGGGIMPDVFVPIDTTIGTSLHRQMLAKGVINRITIQEVDNNRKQLLGTYPTIETFKNNYTISPAIIQKLKNNAQSEDIEWNEEEFEKSKKLILTQLKALVARDLYDGAAFYRIINDIDDIFSKGLEVISNDKLYYRLIDSGR
;
A
#
# COMPACT_ATOMS: atom_id res chain seq x y z
N LEU A 1 22.91 9.54 1.63
CA LEU A 1 22.40 8.90 2.86
C LEU A 1 22.43 9.89 4.02
N THR A 2 21.49 9.82 4.96
CA THR A 2 21.47 10.71 6.13
C THR A 2 22.60 10.35 7.09
N VAL A 3 23.39 11.33 7.53
CA VAL A 3 24.41 11.14 8.58
C VAL A 3 23.76 11.00 9.97
N ALA A 4 22.55 11.54 10.13
CA ALA A 4 21.78 11.45 11.36
C ALA A 4 21.41 10.00 11.69
N ARG A 5 21.56 9.65 12.97
CA ARG A 5 21.14 8.37 13.55
C ARG A 5 19.82 8.55 14.29
N TYR A 6 18.87 7.66 14.05
CA TYR A 6 17.55 7.70 14.67
C TYR A 6 17.42 6.62 15.74
N TYR A 7 17.08 7.05 16.95
CA TYR A 7 16.93 6.19 18.12
C TYR A 7 15.55 6.38 18.76
N THR A 8 14.99 5.32 19.34
CA THR A 8 13.84 5.42 20.25
C THR A 8 14.29 5.97 21.61
N PRO A 9 13.36 6.34 22.52
CA PRO A 9 13.70 6.77 23.89
C PRO A 9 14.49 5.73 24.70
N THR A 10 14.50 4.47 24.29
CA THR A 10 15.26 3.38 24.94
C THR A 10 16.64 3.18 24.32
N GLY A 11 17.08 4.07 23.44
CA GLY A 11 18.38 3.97 22.75
C GLY A 11 18.40 2.91 21.64
N ARG A 12 17.24 2.36 21.23
CA ARG A 12 17.16 1.40 20.12
C ARG A 12 17.32 2.12 18.80
N GLY A 13 18.38 1.77 18.05
CA GLY A 13 18.58 2.25 16.69
C GLY A 13 17.56 1.63 15.72
N ILE A 14 16.80 2.48 15.03
CA ILE A 14 15.76 2.06 14.07
C ILE A 14 16.18 2.28 12.61
N GLN A 15 17.34 2.88 12.41
CA GLN A 15 17.90 3.07 11.09
C GLN A 15 18.56 1.77 10.64
N LYS A 16 18.34 1.41 9.37
CA LYS A 16 19.11 0.35 8.72
C LYS A 16 20.60 0.66 8.75
N PRO A 17 21.46 -0.31 9.12
CA PRO A 17 22.89 -0.09 9.12
C PRO A 17 23.39 0.25 7.71
N TYR A 18 24.29 1.22 7.65
CA TYR A 18 25.03 1.57 6.44
C TYR A 18 26.51 1.61 6.81
N ASN A 19 27.26 0.62 6.32
CA ASN A 19 28.67 0.47 6.64
C ASN A 19 29.51 0.93 5.44
N GLY A 20 30.34 1.95 5.66
CA GLY A 20 31.56 2.17 4.88
C GLY A 20 31.43 2.44 3.37
N GLY A 21 30.27 2.84 2.85
CA GLY A 21 30.13 3.14 1.41
C GLY A 21 29.47 2.04 0.57
N ASP A 22 29.10 0.91 1.18
CA ASP A 22 28.45 -0.21 0.48
C ASP A 22 26.98 0.09 0.18
N LEU A 23 26.77 0.90 -0.86
CA LEU A 23 25.46 1.29 -1.35
C LEU A 23 24.70 0.12 -1.97
N GLU A 24 25.43 -0.84 -2.53
CA GLU A 24 24.83 -2.01 -3.19
C GLU A 24 24.19 -2.94 -2.16
N ALA A 25 24.90 -3.33 -1.10
CA ALA A 25 24.31 -4.14 -0.03
C ALA A 25 23.14 -3.41 0.65
N TYR A 26 23.24 -2.09 0.82
CA TYR A 26 22.13 -1.29 1.33
C TYR A 26 20.91 -1.33 0.40
N ASN A 27 21.09 -1.27 -0.91
CA ASN A 27 19.96 -1.33 -1.86
C ASN A 27 19.38 -2.75 -1.99
N LEU A 28 20.23 -3.77 -1.96
CA LEU A 28 19.83 -5.17 -2.14
C LEU A 28 19.08 -5.76 -0.95
N ASP A 29 19.21 -5.20 0.26
CA ASP A 29 18.57 -5.80 1.43
C ASP A 29 17.03 -5.89 1.32
N PHE A 30 16.35 -4.96 0.63
CA PHE A 30 14.92 -5.14 0.34
C PHE A 30 14.65 -6.40 -0.50
N ILE A 31 15.46 -6.62 -1.53
CA ILE A 31 15.37 -7.79 -2.42
C ILE A 31 15.72 -9.07 -1.64
N ASN A 32 16.74 -9.02 -0.79
CA ASN A 32 17.14 -10.16 0.04
C ASN A 32 16.02 -10.54 1.02
N ARG A 33 15.41 -9.58 1.72
CA ARG A 33 14.28 -9.84 2.63
C ARG A 33 13.08 -10.44 1.90
N TYR A 34 12.80 -9.97 0.69
CA TYR A 34 11.79 -10.58 -0.18
C TYR A 34 12.14 -12.03 -0.54
N ASN A 35 13.37 -12.27 -1.01
CA ASN A 35 13.85 -13.60 -1.40
C ASN A 35 13.91 -14.59 -0.23
N HIS A 36 14.19 -14.11 0.99
CA HIS A 36 14.16 -14.91 2.21
C HIS A 36 12.73 -15.15 2.76
N GLY A 37 11.71 -14.58 2.13
CA GLY A 37 10.32 -14.78 2.51
C GLY A 37 9.86 -13.95 3.71
N GLU A 38 10.66 -12.99 4.20
CA GLU A 38 10.30 -12.14 5.35
C GLU A 38 9.06 -11.27 5.11
N MET A 39 8.68 -11.06 3.84
CA MET A 39 7.46 -10.35 3.45
C MET A 39 6.25 -11.27 3.29
N MET A 40 6.45 -12.58 3.29
CA MET A 40 5.45 -13.60 3.01
C MET A 40 5.12 -14.47 4.23
N ASN A 41 6.11 -14.72 5.09
CA ASN A 41 5.99 -15.60 6.25
C ASN A 41 6.61 -14.94 7.50
N ALA A 42 5.87 -14.96 8.61
CA ALA A 42 6.35 -14.43 9.89
C ALA A 42 7.56 -15.20 10.44
N ASP A 43 7.60 -16.52 10.22
CA ASP A 43 8.65 -17.41 10.72
C ASP A 43 10.01 -17.22 10.01
N SER A 44 10.00 -16.58 8.84
CA SER A 44 11.22 -16.24 8.09
C SER A 44 11.98 -15.05 8.66
N ILE A 45 11.44 -14.39 9.69
CA ILE A 45 12.01 -13.18 10.28
C ILE A 45 12.89 -13.57 11.47
N HIS A 46 14.20 -13.51 11.29
CA HIS A 46 15.18 -13.84 12.32
C HIS A 46 15.89 -12.58 12.82
N PHE A 47 15.76 -12.30 14.11
CA PHE A 47 16.51 -11.22 14.75
C PHE A 47 17.64 -11.79 15.62
N PRO A 48 18.89 -11.33 15.46
CA PRO A 48 19.96 -11.71 16.36
C PRO A 48 19.70 -11.17 17.78
N ASP A 49 20.09 -11.94 18.78
CA ASP A 49 19.90 -11.61 20.21
C ASP A 49 20.53 -10.27 20.59
N SER A 50 21.63 -9.89 19.92
CA SER A 50 22.32 -8.61 20.11
C SER A 50 21.46 -7.38 19.77
N LEU A 51 20.31 -7.57 19.12
CA LEU A 51 19.38 -6.50 18.75
C LEU A 51 18.14 -6.44 19.63
N LYS A 52 18.06 -7.22 20.73
CA LYS A 52 16.95 -7.17 21.68
C LYS A 52 17.01 -5.90 22.53
N TYR A 53 15.87 -5.22 22.64
CA TYR A 53 15.62 -4.08 23.51
C TYR A 53 14.30 -4.30 24.26
N ALA A 54 14.14 -3.63 25.39
CA ALA A 54 12.86 -3.54 26.08
C ALA A 54 12.24 -2.16 25.84
N THR A 55 10.92 -2.10 25.60
CA THR A 55 10.19 -0.82 25.59
C THR A 55 10.20 -0.18 26.99
N LEU A 56 10.04 1.14 27.06
CA LEU A 56 10.20 1.87 28.33
C LEU A 56 9.08 1.56 29.33
N VAL A 57 7.84 1.48 28.86
CA VAL A 57 6.63 1.42 29.69
C VAL A 57 6.26 -0.04 30.02
N ASN A 58 5.87 -0.81 29.01
CA ASN A 58 5.38 -2.19 29.17
C ASN A 58 6.48 -3.27 29.10
N LYS A 59 7.76 -2.86 28.99
CA LYS A 59 8.93 -3.76 29.01
C LYS A 59 8.88 -4.91 27.98
N ARG A 60 8.17 -4.71 26.87
CA ARG A 60 8.07 -5.68 25.78
C ARG A 60 9.42 -5.83 25.09
N THR A 61 9.79 -7.07 24.78
CA THR A 61 10.93 -7.36 23.91
C THR A 61 10.64 -6.89 22.50
N VAL A 62 11.52 -6.05 21.97
CA VAL A 62 11.48 -5.53 20.60
C VAL A 62 12.88 -5.56 20.01
N TYR A 63 12.97 -5.54 18.68
CA TYR A 63 14.24 -5.71 17.98
C TYR A 63 14.63 -4.42 17.23
N GLY A 64 15.94 -4.14 17.17
CA GLY A 64 16.54 -3.07 16.36
C GLY A 64 17.05 -3.58 15.00
N GLY A 65 17.83 -2.75 14.30
CA GLY A 65 18.67 -3.19 13.17
C GLY A 65 18.12 -3.03 11.76
N GLY A 66 16.98 -2.36 11.56
CA GLY A 66 16.45 -2.21 10.19
C GLY A 66 15.09 -1.53 10.05
N GLY A 67 14.56 -0.93 11.11
CA GLY A 67 13.24 -0.32 11.14
C GLY A 67 12.45 -0.70 12.39
N ILE A 68 11.17 -0.36 12.39
CA ILE A 68 10.20 -0.83 13.38
C ILE A 68 9.48 -2.04 12.79
N MET A 69 9.69 -3.22 13.39
CA MET A 69 8.92 -4.41 13.04
C MET A 69 7.48 -4.26 13.54
N PRO A 70 6.45 -4.42 12.68
CA PRO A 70 5.06 -4.42 13.11
C PRO A 70 4.77 -5.57 14.07
N ASP A 71 3.87 -5.34 15.03
CA ASP A 71 3.43 -6.37 15.97
C ASP A 71 2.61 -7.46 15.29
N VAL A 72 1.78 -7.07 14.32
CA VAL A 72 0.99 -7.95 13.48
C VAL A 72 1.65 -8.09 12.11
N PHE A 73 1.91 -9.33 11.71
CA PHE A 73 2.40 -9.64 10.38
C PHE A 73 1.22 -9.71 9.40
N VAL A 74 1.34 -9.01 8.27
CA VAL A 74 0.40 -9.09 7.15
C VAL A 74 1.24 -9.43 5.92
N PRO A 75 1.03 -10.60 5.28
CA PRO A 75 1.79 -10.98 4.11
C PRO A 75 1.46 -10.06 2.94
N ILE A 76 2.44 -9.77 2.10
CA ILE A 76 2.20 -8.99 0.88
C ILE A 76 1.49 -9.87 -0.17
N ASP A 77 0.34 -9.42 -0.67
CA ASP A 77 -0.30 -10.08 -1.80
C ASP A 77 0.26 -9.52 -3.12
N THR A 78 1.16 -10.26 -3.75
CA THR A 78 1.73 -9.90 -5.06
C THR A 78 0.88 -10.36 -6.24
N THR A 79 -0.23 -11.06 -6.01
CA THR A 79 -1.05 -11.68 -7.07
C THR A 79 -2.09 -10.74 -7.68
N ILE A 80 -2.42 -9.66 -6.97
CA ILE A 80 -3.47 -8.70 -7.35
C ILE A 80 -3.07 -7.89 -8.60
N GLY A 81 -1.78 -7.61 -8.79
CA GLY A 81 -1.26 -6.85 -9.94
C GLY A 81 -0.78 -7.74 -11.09
N THR A 82 -1.27 -7.51 -12.30
CA THR A 82 -0.85 -8.23 -13.52
C THR A 82 0.13 -7.43 -14.38
N SER A 83 0.68 -8.04 -15.44
CA SER A 83 1.57 -7.33 -16.36
C SER A 83 0.84 -6.17 -17.05
N LEU A 84 -0.39 -6.42 -17.50
CA LEU A 84 -1.29 -5.41 -18.06
C LEU A 84 -1.46 -4.21 -17.12
N HIS A 85 -1.77 -4.44 -15.83
CA HIS A 85 -1.90 -3.37 -14.84
C HIS A 85 -0.61 -2.55 -14.70
N ARG A 86 0.54 -3.22 -14.57
CA ARG A 86 1.85 -2.55 -14.44
C ARG A 86 2.20 -1.70 -15.67
N GLN A 87 1.94 -2.21 -16.87
CA GLN A 87 2.18 -1.47 -18.11
C GLN A 87 1.28 -0.24 -18.23
N MET A 88 -0.02 -0.39 -17.93
CA MET A 88 -0.96 0.74 -17.95
C MET A 88 -0.60 1.81 -16.93
N LEU A 89 -0.08 1.43 -15.76
CA LEU A 89 0.46 2.37 -14.78
C LEU A 89 1.71 3.08 -15.30
N ALA A 90 2.69 2.32 -15.79
CA ALA A 90 3.98 2.86 -16.24
C ALA A 90 3.82 3.84 -17.41
N LYS A 91 2.93 3.53 -18.36
CA LYS A 91 2.60 4.43 -19.48
C LYS A 91 1.58 5.52 -19.09
N GLY A 92 1.08 5.54 -17.85
CA GLY A 92 0.15 6.59 -17.38
C GLY A 92 -1.25 6.53 -18.01
N VAL A 93 -1.67 5.38 -18.52
CA VAL A 93 -2.99 5.16 -19.14
C VAL A 93 -4.12 5.37 -18.11
N ILE A 94 -3.96 4.82 -16.90
CA ILE A 94 -4.94 4.93 -15.81
C ILE A 94 -5.17 6.41 -15.45
N ASN A 95 -4.10 7.17 -15.23
CA ASN A 95 -4.19 8.58 -14.86
C ASN A 95 -4.89 9.42 -15.93
N ARG A 96 -4.56 9.22 -17.21
CA ARG A 96 -5.16 9.97 -18.32
C ARG A 96 -6.66 9.78 -18.41
N ILE A 97 -7.14 8.55 -18.21
CA ILE A 97 -8.58 8.25 -18.24
C ILE A 97 -9.31 8.91 -17.09
N THR A 98 -8.73 8.86 -15.89
CA THR A 98 -9.34 9.51 -14.73
C THR A 98 -9.45 11.01 -14.94
N ILE A 99 -8.39 11.67 -15.42
CA ILE A 99 -8.39 13.10 -15.70
C ILE A 99 -9.48 13.42 -16.73
N GLN A 100 -9.53 12.69 -17.84
CA GLN A 100 -10.55 12.87 -18.87
C GLN A 100 -11.97 12.64 -18.35
N GLU A 101 -12.18 11.66 -17.48
CA GLU A 101 -13.49 11.39 -16.90
C GLU A 101 -13.96 12.54 -16.01
N VAL A 102 -13.06 13.09 -15.19
CA VAL A 102 -13.37 14.22 -14.33
C VAL A 102 -13.57 15.49 -15.16
N ASP A 103 -12.67 15.80 -16.08
CA ASP A 103 -12.74 17.03 -16.89
C ASP A 103 -14.04 17.12 -17.71
N ASN A 104 -14.49 16.00 -18.28
CA ASN A 104 -15.70 15.95 -19.09
C ASN A 104 -16.99 15.94 -18.25
N ASN A 105 -16.95 15.38 -17.03
CA ASN A 105 -18.17 15.09 -16.27
C ASN A 105 -18.24 15.77 -14.88
N ARG A 106 -17.28 16.63 -14.51
CA ARG A 106 -17.14 17.20 -13.15
C ARG A 106 -18.46 17.73 -12.57
N LYS A 107 -19.18 18.57 -13.32
CA LYS A 107 -20.43 19.18 -12.84
C LYS A 107 -21.51 18.14 -12.57
N GLN A 108 -21.65 17.16 -13.46
CA GLN A 108 -22.60 16.06 -13.28
C GLN A 108 -22.20 15.19 -12.08
N LEU A 109 -20.93 14.80 -11.98
CA LEU A 109 -20.42 13.95 -10.90
C LEU A 109 -20.60 14.62 -9.53
N LEU A 110 -20.28 15.91 -9.39
CA LEU A 110 -20.49 16.64 -8.14
C LEU A 110 -21.99 16.89 -7.85
N GLY A 111 -22.82 17.04 -8.89
CA GLY A 111 -24.27 17.15 -8.73
C GLY A 111 -24.92 15.85 -8.24
N THR A 112 -24.48 14.70 -8.76
CA THR A 112 -24.97 13.37 -8.35
C THR A 112 -24.35 12.90 -7.03
N TYR A 113 -23.08 13.24 -6.78
CA TYR A 113 -22.33 12.86 -5.59
C TYR A 113 -21.73 14.09 -4.90
N PRO A 114 -22.51 14.84 -4.10
CA PRO A 114 -22.04 16.06 -3.44
C PRO A 114 -20.95 15.81 -2.41
N THR A 115 -20.88 14.61 -1.84
CA THR A 115 -19.88 14.24 -0.83
C THR A 115 -19.13 12.97 -1.21
N ILE A 116 -17.92 12.83 -0.66
CA ILE A 116 -17.11 11.62 -0.85
C ILE A 116 -17.81 10.36 -0.33
N GLU A 117 -18.64 10.43 0.71
CA GLU A 117 -19.41 9.29 1.20
C GLU A 117 -20.44 8.83 0.17
N THR A 118 -21.18 9.77 -0.44
CA THR A 118 -22.14 9.44 -1.50
C THR A 118 -21.44 8.87 -2.74
N PHE A 119 -20.28 9.41 -3.11
CA PHE A 119 -19.47 8.89 -4.22
C PHE A 119 -18.93 7.49 -3.94
N LYS A 120 -18.29 7.30 -2.78
CA LYS A 120 -17.70 6.03 -2.38
C LYS A 120 -18.76 4.92 -2.40
N ASN A 121 -19.97 5.18 -1.91
CA ASN A 121 -20.99 4.16 -1.81
C ASN A 121 -21.73 3.89 -3.13
N ASN A 122 -21.88 4.89 -3.99
CA ASN A 122 -22.81 4.80 -5.12
C ASN A 122 -22.18 4.97 -6.51
N TYR A 123 -20.96 5.52 -6.63
CA TYR A 123 -20.28 5.63 -7.92
C TYR A 123 -19.59 4.31 -8.29
N THR A 124 -19.75 3.88 -9.54
CA THR A 124 -19.08 2.73 -10.11
C THR A 124 -18.45 3.11 -11.45
N ILE A 125 -17.31 2.49 -11.76
CA ILE A 125 -16.66 2.68 -13.06
C ILE A 125 -17.55 2.02 -14.13
N SER A 126 -18.01 2.82 -15.06
CA SER A 126 -18.92 2.36 -16.11
C SER A 126 -18.19 1.46 -17.14
N PRO A 127 -18.91 0.55 -17.82
CA PRO A 127 -18.35 -0.21 -18.94
C PRO A 127 -17.75 0.67 -20.04
N ALA A 128 -18.28 1.88 -20.24
CA ALA A 128 -17.75 2.85 -21.19
C ALA A 128 -16.34 3.33 -20.81
N ILE A 129 -16.06 3.54 -19.52
CA ILE A 129 -14.71 3.87 -19.04
C ILE A 129 -13.76 2.68 -19.23
N ILE A 130 -14.24 1.45 -19.00
CA ILE A 130 -13.44 0.23 -19.26
C ILE A 130 -13.09 0.11 -20.75
N GLN A 131 -14.03 0.41 -21.64
CA GLN A 131 -13.76 0.42 -23.08
C GLN A 131 -12.72 1.49 -23.45
N LYS A 132 -12.80 2.70 -22.86
CA LYS A 132 -11.77 3.74 -23.03
C LYS A 132 -10.40 3.27 -22.50
N LEU A 133 -10.38 2.53 -21.40
CA LEU A 133 -9.18 1.91 -20.83
C LEU A 133 -8.52 0.96 -21.82
N LYS A 134 -9.30 0.08 -22.42
CA LYS A 134 -8.82 -0.84 -23.46
C LYS A 134 -8.25 -0.10 -24.67
N ASN A 135 -8.98 0.89 -25.18
CA ASN A 135 -8.55 1.66 -26.35
C ASN A 135 -7.25 2.43 -26.08
N ASN A 136 -7.13 3.09 -24.92
CA ASN A 136 -5.92 3.83 -24.55
C ASN A 136 -4.74 2.92 -24.26
N ALA A 137 -4.96 1.72 -23.74
CA ALA A 137 -3.90 0.73 -23.60
C ALA A 137 -3.35 0.34 -24.98
N GLN A 138 -4.24 0.06 -25.95
CA GLN A 138 -3.86 -0.28 -27.31
C GLN A 138 -3.13 0.87 -28.04
N SER A 139 -3.57 2.12 -27.88
CA SER A 139 -2.89 3.29 -28.49
C SER A 139 -1.49 3.52 -27.95
N GLU A 140 -1.18 2.96 -26.79
CA GLU A 140 0.12 3.07 -26.13
C GLU A 140 0.95 1.80 -26.34
N ASP A 141 0.62 0.96 -27.33
CA ASP A 141 1.30 -0.32 -27.58
C ASP A 141 1.33 -1.22 -26.34
N ILE A 142 0.21 -1.31 -25.62
CA ILE A 142 -0.02 -2.30 -24.58
C ILE A 142 -1.02 -3.32 -25.11
N GLU A 143 -0.58 -4.58 -25.18
CA GLU A 143 -1.46 -5.69 -25.55
C GLU A 143 -2.53 -5.89 -24.47
N TRP A 144 -3.81 -5.87 -24.88
CA TRP A 144 -4.91 -6.12 -23.96
C TRP A 144 -5.09 -7.63 -23.74
N ASN A 145 -4.76 -8.10 -22.54
CA ASN A 145 -5.02 -9.46 -22.12
C ASN A 145 -6.22 -9.51 -21.16
N GLU A 146 -7.30 -10.19 -21.58
CA GLU A 146 -8.56 -10.25 -20.82
C GLU A 146 -8.41 -11.01 -19.49
N GLU A 147 -7.61 -12.08 -19.46
CA GLU A 147 -7.36 -12.85 -18.24
C GLU A 147 -6.59 -12.00 -17.21
N GLU A 148 -5.56 -11.29 -17.67
CA GLU A 148 -4.81 -10.38 -16.81
C GLU A 148 -5.66 -9.20 -16.32
N PHE A 149 -6.57 -8.71 -17.16
CA PHE A 149 -7.54 -7.68 -16.77
C PHE A 149 -8.46 -8.20 -15.68
N GLU A 150 -9.13 -9.34 -15.90
CA GLU A 150 -10.06 -9.91 -14.91
C GLU A 150 -9.38 -10.22 -13.57
N LYS A 151 -8.13 -10.73 -13.59
CA LYS A 151 -7.34 -10.96 -12.38
C LYS A 151 -7.04 -9.68 -11.59
N SER A 152 -6.73 -8.58 -12.27
CA SER A 152 -6.40 -7.28 -11.65
C SER A 152 -7.57 -6.29 -11.60
N LYS A 153 -8.77 -6.70 -12.04
CA LYS A 153 -9.93 -5.83 -12.23
C LYS A 153 -10.31 -5.07 -10.98
N LYS A 154 -10.37 -5.75 -9.84
CA LYS A 154 -10.67 -5.12 -8.54
C LYS A 154 -9.68 -3.99 -8.25
N LEU A 155 -8.39 -4.21 -8.44
CA LEU A 155 -7.34 -3.21 -8.24
C LEU A 155 -7.46 -2.04 -9.21
N ILE A 156 -7.59 -2.32 -10.52
CA ILE A 156 -7.73 -1.30 -11.56
C ILE A 156 -8.94 -0.41 -11.30
N LEU A 157 -10.12 -1.00 -11.05
CA LEU A 157 -11.36 -0.25 -10.89
C LEU A 157 -11.37 0.56 -9.59
N THR A 158 -10.86 -0.01 -8.48
CA THR A 158 -10.71 0.75 -7.23
C THR A 158 -9.72 1.90 -7.40
N GLN A 159 -8.60 1.69 -8.11
CA GLN A 159 -7.63 2.74 -8.39
C GLN A 159 -8.20 3.87 -9.25
N LEU A 160 -8.91 3.54 -10.33
CA LEU A 160 -9.62 4.52 -11.16
C LEU A 160 -10.63 5.31 -10.32
N LYS A 161 -11.44 4.63 -9.51
CA LYS A 161 -12.44 5.25 -8.63
C LYS A 161 -11.80 6.17 -7.59
N ALA A 162 -10.69 5.75 -6.97
CA ALA A 162 -9.96 6.54 -6.00
C ALA A 162 -9.34 7.80 -6.62
N LEU A 163 -8.79 7.69 -7.83
CA LEU A 163 -8.25 8.84 -8.56
C LEU A 163 -9.35 9.83 -8.97
N VAL A 164 -10.53 9.34 -9.38
CA VAL A 164 -11.66 10.23 -9.73
C VAL A 164 -12.10 10.98 -8.47
N ALA A 165 -12.21 10.30 -7.34
CA ALA A 165 -12.54 10.93 -6.07
C ALA A 165 -11.51 11.99 -5.66
N ARG A 166 -10.21 11.71 -5.86
CA ARG A 166 -9.13 12.66 -5.58
C ARG A 166 -9.33 13.97 -6.32
N ASP A 167 -9.61 13.87 -7.62
CA ASP A 167 -9.69 15.02 -8.51
C ASP A 167 -11.03 15.77 -8.39
N LEU A 168 -12.08 15.12 -7.85
CA LEU A 168 -13.37 15.72 -7.52
C LEU A 168 -13.38 16.44 -6.16
N TYR A 169 -12.76 15.85 -5.13
CA TYR A 169 -12.86 16.32 -3.75
C TYR A 169 -11.51 16.82 -3.21
N ASP A 170 -10.63 15.91 -2.78
CA ASP A 170 -9.33 16.23 -2.20
C ASP A 170 -8.38 15.01 -2.17
N GLY A 171 -7.14 15.23 -1.72
CA GLY A 171 -6.16 14.16 -1.56
C GLY A 171 -6.60 13.04 -0.60
N ALA A 172 -7.39 13.35 0.44
CA ALA A 172 -7.84 12.36 1.41
C ALA A 172 -8.90 11.41 0.82
N ALA A 173 -9.71 11.89 -0.12
CA ALA A 173 -10.72 11.11 -0.82
C ALA A 173 -10.13 9.89 -1.56
N PHE A 174 -8.92 10.00 -2.08
CA PHE A 174 -8.18 8.86 -2.65
C PHE A 174 -8.03 7.73 -1.62
N TYR A 175 -7.52 8.06 -0.44
CA TYR A 175 -7.22 7.09 0.61
C TYR A 175 -8.49 6.49 1.21
N ARG A 176 -9.59 7.24 1.26
CA ARG A 176 -10.90 6.71 1.68
C ARG A 176 -11.41 5.58 0.79
N ILE A 177 -10.89 5.42 -0.42
CA ILE A 177 -11.31 4.38 -1.37
C ILE A 177 -10.21 3.33 -1.58
N ILE A 178 -8.96 3.74 -1.85
CA ILE A 178 -7.89 2.77 -2.14
C ILE A 178 -7.62 1.83 -0.96
N ASN A 179 -7.85 2.29 0.27
CA ASN A 179 -7.63 1.51 1.48
C ASN A 179 -8.67 0.37 1.64
N ASP A 180 -9.77 0.35 0.87
CA ASP A 180 -10.75 -0.74 0.89
C ASP A 180 -10.19 -2.07 0.33
N ILE A 181 -9.04 -2.01 -0.35
CA ILE A 181 -8.33 -3.19 -0.88
C ILE A 181 -6.94 -3.35 -0.27
N ASP A 182 -6.63 -2.59 0.78
CA ASP A 182 -5.35 -2.67 1.48
C ASP A 182 -5.53 -3.53 2.74
N ASP A 183 -4.94 -4.72 2.71
CA ASP A 183 -5.00 -5.67 3.83
C ASP A 183 -4.23 -5.17 5.06
N ILE A 184 -3.16 -4.40 4.87
CA ILE A 184 -2.38 -3.81 5.97
C ILE A 184 -3.24 -2.75 6.66
N PHE A 185 -3.90 -1.90 5.89
CA PHE A 185 -4.81 -0.89 6.44
C PHE A 185 -5.98 -1.56 7.18
N SER A 186 -6.62 -2.55 6.53
CA SER A 186 -7.75 -3.27 7.11
C SER A 186 -7.37 -3.95 8.42
N LYS A 187 -6.20 -4.59 8.47
CA LYS A 187 -5.70 -5.22 9.69
C LYS A 187 -5.36 -4.22 10.78
N GLY A 188 -4.77 -3.08 10.42
CA GLY A 188 -4.52 -1.99 11.36
C GLY A 188 -5.83 -1.48 11.98
N LEU A 189 -6.84 -1.24 11.15
CA LEU A 189 -8.16 -0.77 11.60
C LEU A 189 -8.86 -1.78 12.51
N GLU A 190 -8.80 -3.07 12.17
CA GLU A 190 -9.31 -4.17 13.01
C GLU A 190 -8.66 -4.15 14.40
N VAL A 191 -7.34 -4.01 14.47
CA VAL A 191 -6.57 -4.02 15.73
C VAL A 191 -6.93 -2.81 16.59
N ILE A 192 -6.87 -1.59 16.04
CA ILE A 192 -7.10 -0.37 16.83
C ILE A 192 -8.57 -0.18 17.24
N SER A 193 -9.49 -0.82 16.53
CA SER A 193 -10.94 -0.75 16.82
C SER A 193 -11.40 -1.85 17.78
N ASN A 194 -10.50 -2.72 18.23
CA ASN A 194 -10.79 -3.82 19.14
C ASN A 194 -9.85 -3.78 20.34
N ASP A 195 -10.29 -3.14 21.43
CA ASP A 195 -9.52 -3.00 22.67
C ASP A 195 -8.94 -4.34 23.15
N LYS A 196 -9.71 -5.42 23.12
CA LYS A 196 -9.22 -6.74 23.59
C LYS A 196 -8.05 -7.23 22.74
N LEU A 197 -8.10 -7.05 21.43
CA LEU A 197 -7.02 -7.43 20.53
C LEU A 197 -5.82 -6.50 20.68
N TYR A 198 -6.05 -5.19 20.77
CA TYR A 198 -5.01 -4.19 20.98
C TYR A 198 -4.24 -4.43 22.29
N TYR A 199 -4.95 -4.53 23.41
CA TYR A 199 -4.34 -4.78 24.73
C TYR A 199 -3.62 -6.13 24.76
N ARG A 200 -4.19 -7.18 24.17
CA ARG A 200 -3.49 -8.46 24.02
C ARG A 200 -2.15 -8.30 23.31
N LEU A 201 -2.09 -7.56 22.21
CA LEU A 201 -0.85 -7.38 21.43
C LEU A 201 0.21 -6.56 22.16
N ILE A 202 -0.19 -5.60 23.01
CA ILE A 202 0.76 -4.78 23.78
C ILE A 202 1.13 -5.39 25.14
N ASP A 203 0.31 -6.30 25.69
CA ASP A 203 0.58 -6.95 26.98
C ASP A 203 1.31 -8.29 26.80
N SER A 204 1.08 -8.97 25.68
CA SER A 204 1.96 -10.07 25.28
C SER A 204 3.27 -9.50 24.73
N GLY A 205 4.36 -9.70 25.48
CA GLY A 205 5.68 -9.67 24.87
C GLY A 205 5.74 -10.75 23.78
N ARG A 206 6.46 -10.48 22.69
CA ARG A 206 6.82 -11.55 21.73
C ARG A 206 7.73 -12.57 22.40
#